data_AF-A0A6G0XI13-F1
#
_entry.id   AF-A0A6G0XI13-F1
#
_cell.length_a   1.000
_cell.length_b   1.000
_cell.length_c   1.000
_cell.angle_alpha   90.00
_cell.angle_beta   90.00
_cell.angle_gamma   90.00
#
_symmetry.space_group_name_H-M   'P 1'
#
loop_
_entity.id
_entity.type
_entity.pdbx_description
1 polymer ?
#
loop_
_entity_poly.entity_id
_entity_poly.type
_entity_poly.pdbx_seq_one_letter_code
_entity_poly.pdbx_strand_id
1 'polypeptide(L)'
;MVATSKIVKPAGQVADDFEKQVAQELVALENSAAEIKADLKDLYITAAKQVDVPGGRKAIVIFVPFRLLKSFNKIQARLVRELEKKFSGRHVVIIAQRTILGKGHSRSHNTSAPRARSRTLTAVQDAILDVS
;
A
#
# COMPACT_ATOMS: atom_id res chain seq x y z
N MET A 1 -16.51 -11.04 -13.71
CA MET A 1 -15.19 -10.37 -13.80
C MET A 1 -15.15 -9.19 -12.83
N VAL A 2 -14.95 -9.43 -11.53
CA VAL A 2 -14.93 -8.38 -10.49
C VAL A 2 -13.59 -8.43 -9.73
N ALA A 3 -12.48 -8.39 -10.47
CA ALA A 3 -11.14 -8.51 -9.88
C ALA A 3 -10.40 -7.16 -9.73
N THR A 4 -10.93 -6.08 -10.33
CA THR A 4 -10.26 -4.76 -10.40
C THR A 4 -10.79 -3.73 -9.41
N SER A 5 -11.79 -4.05 -8.59
CA SER A 5 -12.47 -3.06 -7.72
C SER A 5 -11.60 -2.46 -6.60
N LYS A 6 -10.48 -3.10 -6.24
CA LYS A 6 -9.66 -2.74 -5.06
C LYS A 6 -8.27 -2.21 -5.39
N ILE A 7 -7.93 -2.09 -6.67
CA ILE A 7 -6.63 -1.58 -7.11
C ILE A 7 -6.81 -0.32 -7.94
N VAL A 8 -6.17 0.77 -7.50
CA VAL A 8 -6.19 2.05 -8.21
C VAL A 8 -4.76 2.43 -8.54
N LYS A 9 -4.41 2.31 -9.81
CA LYS A 9 -3.11 2.74 -10.32
C LYS A 9 -3.14 4.18 -10.83
N PRO A 10 -2.00 4.89 -10.77
CA PRO A 10 -1.85 6.18 -11.45
C PRO A 10 -2.00 6.02 -12.96
N ALA A 11 -2.41 7.10 -13.63
CA ALA A 11 -2.73 7.10 -15.06
C ALA A 11 -1.60 6.50 -15.91
N GLY A 12 -1.95 5.52 -16.75
CA GLY A 12 -1.04 4.87 -17.70
C GLY A 12 -0.37 3.58 -17.20
N GLN A 13 -0.59 3.14 -15.96
CA GLN A 13 -0.04 1.86 -15.46
C GLN A 13 -1.11 0.76 -15.40
N VAL A 14 -0.77 -0.41 -15.93
CA VAL A 14 -1.60 -1.62 -15.88
C VAL A 14 -1.22 -2.42 -14.63
N ALA A 15 -2.20 -3.07 -13.99
CA ALA A 15 -1.97 -3.95 -12.85
C ALA A 15 -1.24 -5.22 -13.28
N ASP A 16 -0.19 -5.58 -12.54
CA ASP A 16 0.51 -6.86 -12.71
C ASP A 16 -0.35 -7.99 -12.19
N ASP A 17 -0.07 -9.21 -12.64
CA ASP A 17 -0.86 -10.39 -12.25
C ASP A 17 -0.80 -10.66 -10.75
N PHE A 18 0.34 -10.36 -10.11
CA PHE A 18 0.45 -10.45 -8.66
C PHE A 18 -0.44 -9.43 -7.95
N GLU A 19 -0.52 -8.21 -8.46
CA GLU A 19 -1.36 -7.17 -7.85
C GLU A 19 -2.84 -7.48 -8.04
N LYS A 20 -3.22 -8.08 -9.18
CA LYS A 20 -4.57 -8.61 -9.40
C LYS A 20 -4.89 -9.73 -8.40
N GLN A 21 -3.94 -10.61 -8.12
CA GLN A 21 -4.11 -11.68 -7.13
C GLN A 21 -4.34 -11.09 -5.72
N VAL A 22 -3.53 -10.11 -5.30
CA VAL A 22 -3.73 -9.42 -4.01
C VAL A 22 -5.08 -8.70 -3.97
N ALA A 23 -5.48 -8.03 -5.06
CA ALA A 23 -6.78 -7.37 -5.14
C ALA A 23 -7.95 -8.37 -5.06
N GLN A 24 -7.84 -9.54 -5.67
CA GLN A 24 -8.84 -10.61 -5.57
C GLN A 24 -8.97 -11.13 -4.14
N GLU A 25 -7.85 -11.38 -3.46
CA GLU A 25 -7.88 -11.82 -2.05
C GLU A 25 -8.50 -10.75 -1.14
N LEU A 26 -8.26 -9.46 -1.39
CA LEU A 26 -8.91 -8.38 -0.64
C LEU A 26 -10.43 -8.36 -0.82
N VAL A 27 -10.93 -8.64 -2.04
CA VAL A 27 -12.38 -8.78 -2.30
C VAL A 27 -12.93 -10.05 -1.63
N ALA A 28 -12.18 -11.16 -1.65
CA ALA A 28 -12.58 -12.38 -0.98
C ALA A 28 -12.69 -12.18 0.54
N LEU A 29 -11.77 -11.42 1.15
CA LEU A 29 -11.80 -11.07 2.57
C LEU A 29 -12.97 -10.16 2.92
N GLU A 30 -13.28 -9.17 2.07
CA GLU A 30 -14.47 -8.33 2.24
C GLU A 30 -15.77 -9.15 2.26
N ASN A 31 -15.85 -10.20 1.42
CA ASN A 31 -17.03 -11.07 1.36
C ASN A 31 -17.08 -12.10 2.49
N SER A 32 -15.92 -12.54 2.99
CA SER A 32 -15.83 -13.60 4.00
C SER A 32 -15.97 -13.10 5.43
N ALA A 33 -15.54 -11.87 5.73
CA ALA A 33 -15.49 -11.33 7.09
C ALA A 33 -16.50 -10.19 7.30
N ALA A 34 -17.67 -10.51 7.86
CA ALA A 34 -18.75 -9.54 8.09
C ALA A 34 -18.32 -8.32 8.94
N GLU A 35 -17.41 -8.52 9.90
CA GLU A 35 -16.90 -7.45 10.77
C GLU A 35 -15.95 -6.47 10.05
N ILE A 36 -15.14 -6.97 9.10
CA ILE A 36 -14.12 -6.17 8.40
C ILE A 36 -14.69 -5.59 7.10
N LYS A 37 -15.82 -6.12 6.63
CA LYS A 37 -16.48 -5.69 5.39
C LYS A 37 -16.75 -4.18 5.33
N ALA A 38 -17.25 -3.61 6.42
CA ALA A 38 -17.54 -2.17 6.49
C ALA A 38 -16.28 -1.31 6.33
N ASP A 39 -15.20 -1.70 7.01
CA ASP A 39 -13.92 -0.98 6.94
C ASP A 39 -13.20 -1.20 5.61
N LEU A 40 -13.28 -2.41 5.04
CA LEU A 40 -12.60 -2.75 3.78
C LEU A 40 -13.26 -2.08 2.57
N LYS A 41 -14.58 -1.86 2.58
CA LYS A 41 -15.34 -1.38 1.42
C LYS A 41 -14.74 -0.14 0.76
N ASP A 42 -14.31 0.83 1.57
CA ASP A 42 -13.75 2.10 1.08
C ASP A 42 -12.22 2.07 0.89
N LEU A 43 -11.59 0.94 1.23
CA LEU A 43 -10.14 0.77 1.13
C LEU A 43 -9.73 0.17 -0.20
N TYR A 44 -8.67 0.73 -0.77
CA TYR A 44 -8.03 0.26 -1.99
C TYR A 44 -6.51 0.35 -1.87
N ILE A 45 -5.82 -0.46 -2.67
CA ILE A 45 -4.36 -0.50 -2.76
C ILE A 45 -3.90 0.21 -4.04
N THR A 46 -2.68 0.71 -4.02
CA THR A 46 -2.08 1.37 -5.20
C THR A 46 -1.10 0.47 -5.93
N ALA A 47 -0.38 -0.38 -5.20
CA ALA A 47 0.54 -1.36 -5.76
C ALA A 47 0.79 -2.50 -4.76
N ALA A 48 1.31 -3.61 -5.25
CA ALA A 48 1.82 -4.70 -4.40
C ALA A 48 3.11 -5.25 -5.01
N LYS A 49 4.10 -5.55 -4.16
CA LYS A 49 5.41 -6.08 -4.59
C LYS A 49 5.81 -7.26 -3.72
N GLN A 50 6.45 -8.25 -4.34
CA GLN A 50 7.17 -9.29 -3.61
C GLN A 50 8.63 -8.86 -3.45
N VAL A 51 9.18 -9.07 -2.27
CA VAL A 51 10.57 -8.75 -1.93
C VAL A 51 11.20 -10.00 -1.33
N ASP A 52 12.40 -10.35 -1.81
CA ASP A 52 13.19 -11.43 -1.24
C ASP A 52 13.89 -10.94 0.03
N VAL A 53 13.72 -11.70 1.12
CA VAL A 53 14.29 -11.42 2.43
C VAL A 53 15.42 -12.41 2.69
N PRO A 54 16.50 -12.02 3.41
CA PRO A 54 17.55 -12.94 3.80
C PRO A 54 16.99 -14.22 4.45
N GLY A 55 17.58 -15.38 4.10
CA GLY A 55 17.08 -16.69 4.54
C GLY A 55 16.09 -17.36 3.59
N GLY A 56 16.00 -16.91 2.33
CA GLY A 56 15.20 -17.56 1.28
C GLY A 56 13.68 -17.38 1.44
N ARG A 57 13.25 -16.47 2.31
CA ARG A 57 11.84 -16.16 2.55
C ARG A 57 11.42 -14.99 1.67
N LYS A 58 10.19 -15.02 1.18
CA LYS A 58 9.59 -13.91 0.42
C LYS A 58 8.63 -13.14 1.31
N ALA A 59 8.73 -11.81 1.30
CA ALA A 59 7.78 -10.91 1.93
C ALA A 59 6.94 -10.20 0.86
N ILE A 60 5.73 -9.83 1.24
CA ILE A 60 4.79 -9.10 0.39
C ILE A 60 4.66 -7.70 0.95
N VAL A 61 4.92 -6.70 0.13
CA VAL A 61 4.77 -5.28 0.46
C VAL A 61 3.55 -4.75 -0.29
N ILE A 62 2.56 -4.29 0.46
CA ILE A 62 1.33 -3.70 -0.07
C ILE A 62 1.41 -2.18 0.09
N PHE A 63 1.30 -1.47 -1.03
CA PHE A 63 1.27 -0.02 -1.04
C PHE A 63 -0.18 0.48 -0.96
N VAL A 64 -0.43 1.35 0.00
CA VAL A 64 -1.74 1.98 0.22
C VAL A 64 -1.65 3.49 0.06
N PRO A 65 -2.71 4.19 -0.37
CA PRO A 65 -2.72 5.65 -0.36
C PRO A 65 -2.48 6.20 1.04
N PHE A 66 -1.63 7.22 1.18
CA PHE A 66 -1.35 7.85 2.49
C PHE A 66 -2.63 8.35 3.20
N ARG A 67 -3.63 8.81 2.43
CA ARG A 67 -4.94 9.24 2.97
C ARG A 67 -5.69 8.14 3.73
N LEU A 68 -5.50 6.88 3.33
CA LEU A 68 -6.19 5.72 3.88
C LEU A 68 -5.36 4.97 4.93
N LEU A 69 -4.09 5.34 5.13
CA LEU A 69 -3.19 4.63 6.04
C LEU A 69 -3.77 4.53 7.46
N LYS A 70 -4.38 5.60 7.99
CA LYS A 70 -4.99 5.57 9.32
C LYS A 70 -6.10 4.52 9.44
N SER A 71 -6.88 4.31 8.39
CA SER A 71 -7.92 3.29 8.34
C SER A 71 -7.34 1.90 8.23
N PHE A 72 -6.28 1.72 7.41
CA PHE A 72 -5.54 0.46 7.34
C PHE A 72 -4.91 0.08 8.69
N ASN A 73 -4.31 1.03 9.40
CA ASN A 73 -3.68 0.78 10.71
C ASN A 73 -4.69 0.28 11.75
N LYS A 74 -5.93 0.77 11.74
CA LYS A 74 -6.99 0.28 12.65
C LYS A 74 -7.29 -1.20 12.48
N ILE A 75 -7.28 -1.68 11.23
CA ILE A 75 -7.60 -3.08 10.89
C ILE A 75 -6.36 -3.95 10.64
N GLN A 76 -5.17 -3.38 10.77
CA GLN A 76 -3.89 -3.95 10.32
C GLN A 76 -3.64 -5.33 10.91
N ALA A 77 -3.77 -5.51 12.23
CA ALA A 77 -3.49 -6.78 12.88
C ALA A 77 -4.34 -7.94 12.32
N ARG A 78 -5.63 -7.67 12.04
CA ARG A 78 -6.55 -8.67 11.48
C ARG A 78 -6.29 -8.90 10.00
N LEU A 79 -6.14 -7.82 9.23
CA LEU A 79 -5.89 -7.87 7.79
C LEU A 79 -4.60 -8.61 7.46
N VAL A 80 -3.52 -8.31 8.17
CA VAL A 80 -2.22 -8.98 8.00
C VAL A 80 -2.36 -10.46 8.31
N ARG A 81 -2.98 -10.84 9.43
CA ARG A 81 -3.16 -12.25 9.79
C ARG A 81 -3.93 -13.05 8.74
N GLU A 82 -5.00 -12.49 8.19
CA GLU A 82 -5.79 -13.17 7.16
C GLU A 82 -5.03 -13.29 5.83
N LEU A 83 -4.30 -12.24 5.41
CA LEU A 83 -3.46 -12.29 4.22
C LEU A 83 -2.28 -13.26 4.39
N GLU A 84 -1.63 -13.30 5.54
CA GLU A 84 -0.53 -14.23 5.82
C GLU A 84 -1.00 -15.69 5.73
N LYS A 85 -2.21 -16.02 6.20
CA LYS A 85 -2.81 -17.36 6.02
C LYS A 85 -2.96 -17.72 4.54
N LYS A 86 -3.41 -16.78 3.71
CA LYS A 86 -3.61 -16.99 2.27
C LYS A 86 -2.29 -17.12 1.52
N PHE A 87 -1.28 -16.33 1.89
CA PHE A 87 0.03 -16.33 1.26
C PHE A 87 1.02 -17.31 1.90
N SER A 88 0.54 -18.45 2.42
CA SER A 88 1.36 -19.55 2.94
C SER A 88 2.34 -19.13 4.04
N GLY A 89 1.94 -18.20 4.92
CA GLY A 89 2.76 -17.70 6.02
C GLY A 89 3.91 -16.76 5.60
N ARG A 90 3.87 -16.23 4.38
CA ARG A 90 4.77 -15.14 3.96
C ARG A 90 4.39 -13.86 4.70
N HIS A 91 5.40 -13.13 5.19
CA HIS A 91 5.17 -11.87 5.88
C HIS A 91 4.54 -10.83 4.96
N VAL A 92 3.48 -10.18 5.43
CA VAL A 92 2.78 -9.12 4.70
C VAL A 92 2.97 -7.80 5.45
N VAL A 93 3.51 -6.81 4.76
CA VAL A 93 3.76 -5.46 5.30
C VAL A 93 2.96 -4.43 4.48
N ILE A 94 2.27 -3.54 5.18
CA ILE A 94 1.50 -2.45 4.57
C ILE A 94 2.32 -1.16 4.69
N ILE A 95 2.51 -0.46 3.58
CA ILE A 95 3.29 0.78 3.51
C ILE A 95 2.48 1.85 2.79
N ALA A 96 2.51 3.09 3.29
CA ALA A 96 1.93 4.20 2.54
C ALA A 96 2.76 4.53 1.29
N GLN A 97 2.07 4.72 0.17
CA GLN A 97 2.64 5.33 -1.02
C GLN A 97 2.87 6.82 -0.77
N ARG A 98 4.14 7.18 -0.50
CA ARG A 98 4.61 8.55 -0.30
C ARG A 98 5.38 9.02 -1.54
N THR A 99 5.19 10.29 -1.94
CA THR A 99 5.94 10.88 -3.07
C THR A 99 7.07 11.75 -2.55
N ILE A 100 8.28 11.50 -3.04
CA ILE A 100 9.47 12.32 -2.77
C ILE A 100 9.59 13.37 -3.88
N LEU A 101 9.73 14.64 -3.51
CA LEU A 101 9.99 15.71 -4.48
C LEU A 101 11.50 15.88 -4.74
N GLY A 102 11.92 16.42 -5.88
CA GLY A 102 13.34 16.74 -6.11
C GLY A 102 13.81 17.91 -5.24
N LYS A 103 15.12 18.01 -4.95
CA LYS A 103 15.69 19.22 -4.32
C LYS A 103 15.49 20.46 -5.21
N GLY A 104 15.51 20.29 -6.53
CA GLY A 104 15.24 21.36 -7.51
C GLY A 104 13.77 21.74 -7.69
N HIS A 105 12.81 21.04 -7.05
CA HIS A 105 11.38 21.34 -7.17
C HIS A 105 11.00 22.72 -6.61
N SER A 106 11.88 23.33 -5.80
CA SER A 106 11.71 24.68 -5.27
C SER A 106 12.08 25.80 -6.26
N ARG A 107 12.63 25.47 -7.45
CA ARG A 107 13.21 26.46 -8.38
C ARG A 107 12.66 26.39 -9.81
N SER A 108 11.61 25.61 -10.05
CA SER A 108 10.92 25.61 -11.34
C SER A 108 10.10 26.90 -11.47
N HIS A 109 10.20 27.54 -12.63
CA HIS A 109 9.54 28.81 -12.98
C HIS A 109 8.00 28.76 -12.89
N ASN A 110 7.41 27.56 -12.69
CA ASN A 110 5.98 27.31 -12.62
C ASN A 110 5.48 26.78 -11.25
N THR A 111 6.33 26.70 -10.21
CA THR A 111 5.92 26.24 -8.87
C THR A 111 6.30 27.28 -7.82
N SER A 112 5.33 28.12 -7.47
CA SER A 112 5.46 29.25 -6.52
C SER A 112 5.66 28.83 -5.04
N ALA A 113 5.54 27.55 -4.70
CA ALA A 113 5.57 27.09 -3.31
C ALA A 113 6.86 26.33 -2.94
N PRO A 114 7.48 26.63 -1.77
CA PRO A 114 8.56 25.83 -1.22
C PRO A 114 8.18 24.35 -1.06
N ARG A 115 9.14 23.45 -1.25
CA ARG A 115 8.93 22.01 -1.04
C ARG A 115 8.50 21.75 0.42
N ALA A 116 7.36 21.09 0.60
CA ALA A 116 6.92 20.63 1.91
C ALA A 116 7.93 19.65 2.54
N ARG A 117 8.26 19.86 3.82
CA ARG A 117 9.20 19.02 4.59
C ARG A 117 8.81 17.53 4.58
N SER A 118 7.52 17.23 4.64
CA SER A 118 6.94 15.88 4.58
C SER A 118 7.19 15.13 3.27
N ARG A 119 7.61 15.84 2.21
CA ARG A 119 7.98 15.26 0.90
C ARG A 119 9.49 15.25 0.68
N THR A 120 10.29 15.39 1.75
CA THR A 120 11.76 15.25 1.73
C THR A 120 12.20 13.78 1.69
N LEU A 121 13.36 13.46 1.10
CA LEU A 121 13.87 12.07 1.06
C LEU A 121 13.98 11.51 2.48
N THR A 122 14.65 12.25 3.37
CA THR A 122 14.85 11.89 4.77
C THR A 122 13.51 11.70 5.49
N ALA A 123 12.61 12.70 5.48
CA ALA A 123 11.34 12.57 6.18
C ALA A 123 10.43 11.46 5.64
N VAL A 124 10.53 11.14 4.34
CA VAL A 124 9.79 10.01 3.77
C VAL A 124 10.40 8.68 4.20
N GLN A 125 11.72 8.56 4.25
CA GLN A 125 12.40 7.35 4.71
C GLN A 125 12.14 7.07 6.19
N ASP A 126 12.24 8.09 7.04
CA ASP A 126 11.93 7.96 8.47
C ASP A 126 10.50 7.47 8.66
N ALA A 127 9.55 8.05 7.92
CA ALA A 127 8.14 7.68 8.00
C ALA A 127 7.77 6.39 7.26
N ILE A 128 8.69 5.77 6.52
CA ILE A 128 8.57 4.41 5.99
C ILE A 128 9.08 3.40 7.01
N LEU A 129 10.00 3.77 7.91
CA LEU A 129 10.48 2.90 8.98
C LEU A 129 9.49 2.85 10.16
N ASP A 130 8.76 3.95 10.37
CA ASP A 130 7.78 4.11 11.46
C ASP A 130 6.45 3.38 11.18
N VAL A 131 6.52 2.13 10.70
CA VAL A 131 5.36 1.25 10.45
C VAL A 131 5.00 0.54 11.75
N SER A 132 4.42 1.28 12.69
CA SER A 132 3.78 0.74 13.89
C SER A 132 2.26 0.71 13.73
#